data_AF-A0A2S3ZVR7-F1
#
_entry.id   AF-A0A2S3ZVR7-F1
#
_cell.length_a   1.000
_cell.length_b   1.000
_cell.length_c   1.000
_cell.angle_alpha   90.00
_cell.angle_beta   90.00
_cell.angle_gamma   90.00
#
_symmetry.space_group_name_H-M   'P 1'
#
loop_
_entity.id
_entity.type
_entity.pdbx_description
1 polymer ?
#
loop_
_entity_poly.entity_id
_entity_poly.type
_entity_poly.pdbx_seq_one_letter_code
_entity_poly.pdbx_strand_id
1 'polypeptide(L)'
;MSAGLAEVVPAAVREVMAVDRPPTWRGTPFRVTYIYTDREVSGAELLGIHTWAAEEHLENPRVISPFSLQWASVFHPRFYQASVRSGISAGSPMAPTQGQFGDGALQRLWLESVMFLASVTLSAAVVQSRYSSGTLGSKYDRLWQAGRYASMGLIPGVSGQTLTDEVNAMAHSSDIADLDRLLGIRRCFEEIINHLDGPGTVTEVRLSHGEVPLELRPRFAFMNDLKERLGPELECVVVYGSSVNSQNFADYDLVLVVKHPETVLRKLHGTSPSFAGKELNVGIYSAQELWRMQCLSGDNLASYGLCIYGEARVPAKSTPDLMMRNLSFGMVRQRQQLGMVGAALAHQPDSGDDLHNLFEYFVKIPANIAKGTFGAMDHKLTKNQVHEWLESVCGFRTPEMQRLVGEGDPGLALAESAVATGAALRALNERFSVVRQQA
;
A
#
# COMPACT_ATOMS: atom_id res chain seq x y z
N MET A 1 25.00 -0.89 -43.61
CA MET A 1 24.29 0.41 -43.59
C MET A 1 23.47 0.43 -42.31
N SER A 2 24.07 0.92 -41.23
CA SER A 2 23.45 1.10 -39.92
C SER A 2 22.70 2.43 -39.94
N ALA A 3 21.38 2.38 -40.04
CA ALA A 3 20.55 3.56 -39.83
C ALA A 3 20.64 3.91 -38.35
N GLY A 4 21.24 5.07 -38.06
CA GLY A 4 21.33 5.62 -36.73
C GLY A 4 19.96 6.10 -36.25
N LEU A 5 19.58 5.65 -35.06
CA LEU A 5 18.71 6.38 -34.17
C LEU A 5 19.57 6.68 -32.93
N ALA A 6 20.27 7.82 -32.97
CA ALA A 6 20.57 8.50 -31.71
C ALA A 6 19.24 9.14 -31.30
N GLU A 7 18.46 8.41 -30.50
CA GLU A 7 17.16 8.89 -30.05
C GLU A 7 17.34 10.11 -29.14
N VAL A 8 16.55 11.14 -29.44
CA VAL A 8 16.53 12.38 -28.66
C VAL A 8 15.99 12.03 -27.29
N VAL A 9 16.83 12.13 -26.26
CA VAL A 9 16.42 12.03 -24.85
C VAL A 9 15.13 12.84 -24.66
N PRO A 10 14.06 12.25 -24.07
CA PRO A 10 12.78 12.93 -23.96
C PRO A 10 12.95 14.31 -23.32
N ALA A 11 12.32 15.34 -23.89
CA ALA A 11 12.62 16.73 -23.56
C ALA A 11 12.46 17.11 -22.08
N ALA A 12 11.62 16.39 -21.34
CA ALA A 12 11.40 16.60 -19.91
C ALA A 12 12.49 15.96 -19.02
N VAL A 13 13.31 15.03 -19.55
CA VAL A 13 14.38 14.38 -18.81
C VAL A 13 15.52 15.37 -18.65
N ARG A 14 15.84 15.67 -17.39
CA ARG A 14 16.91 16.60 -17.03
C ARG A 14 18.18 15.86 -16.65
N GLU A 15 18.04 14.81 -15.86
CA GLU A 15 19.18 14.10 -15.26
C GLU A 15 18.84 12.63 -15.02
N VAL A 16 19.84 11.76 -15.15
CA VAL A 16 19.71 10.33 -14.90
C VAL A 16 20.78 9.90 -13.91
N MET A 17 20.35 9.28 -12.81
CA MET A 17 21.24 8.80 -11.75
C MET A 17 21.03 7.31 -11.52
N ALA A 18 22.05 6.52 -11.78
CA ALA A 18 22.08 5.11 -11.43
C ALA A 18 22.58 4.92 -9.99
N VAL A 19 21.87 4.10 -9.21
CA VAL A 19 22.26 3.73 -7.85
C VAL A 19 22.34 2.23 -7.74
N ASP A 20 23.55 1.73 -7.50
CA ASP A 20 23.78 0.33 -7.18
C ASP A 20 23.31 0.03 -5.75
N ARG A 21 22.45 -0.96 -5.62
CA ARG A 21 21.91 -1.41 -4.34
C ARG A 21 22.64 -2.66 -3.89
N PRO A 22 22.89 -2.80 -2.57
CA PRO A 22 23.51 -4.01 -2.04
C PRO A 22 22.62 -5.23 -2.32
N PRO A 23 23.19 -6.45 -2.28
CA PRO A 23 22.44 -7.68 -2.46
C PRO A 23 21.18 -7.75 -1.58
N THR A 24 20.11 -8.25 -2.19
CA THR A 24 18.90 -8.67 -1.46
C THR A 24 19.02 -10.13 -1.01
N TRP A 25 17.94 -10.71 -0.51
CA TRP A 25 17.83 -12.16 -0.33
C TRP A 25 18.11 -12.94 -1.63
N ARG A 26 18.01 -12.31 -2.82
CA ARG A 26 18.38 -12.95 -4.09
C ARG A 26 19.90 -13.12 -4.31
N GLY A 27 20.73 -12.62 -3.39
CA GLY A 27 22.20 -12.76 -3.44
C GLY A 27 22.91 -11.89 -4.48
N THR A 28 22.17 -11.19 -5.34
CA THR A 28 22.72 -10.32 -6.38
C THR A 28 22.49 -8.84 -6.06
N PRO A 29 23.51 -7.97 -6.24
CA PRO A 29 23.29 -6.53 -6.34
C PRO A 29 22.33 -6.21 -7.48
N PHE A 30 21.62 -5.09 -7.37
CA PHE A 30 20.74 -4.63 -8.43
C PHE A 30 20.86 -3.11 -8.59
N ARG A 31 20.66 -2.62 -9.80
CA ARG A 31 20.70 -1.18 -10.08
C ARG A 31 19.29 -0.61 -10.13
N VAL A 32 19.15 0.60 -9.59
CA VAL A 32 17.94 1.41 -9.75
C VAL A 32 18.33 2.69 -10.46
N THR A 33 17.68 2.98 -11.58
CA THR A 33 17.92 4.19 -12.36
C THR A 33 16.84 5.22 -12.03
N TYR A 34 17.24 6.33 -11.41
CA TYR A 34 16.36 7.47 -11.15
C TYR A 34 16.47 8.45 -12.33
N ILE A 35 15.34 8.75 -12.97
CA ILE A 35 15.23 9.69 -14.08
C ILE A 35 14.53 10.93 -13.55
N TYR A 36 15.26 12.03 -13.39
CA TYR A 36 14.72 13.28 -12.87
C TYR A 36 14.23 14.16 -14.00
N THR A 37 13.03 14.72 -13.83
CA THR A 37 12.44 15.66 -14.79
C THR A 37 12.55 17.10 -14.31
N ASP A 38 12.58 18.06 -15.22
CA ASP A 38 12.60 19.49 -14.90
C ASP A 38 11.22 20.07 -14.55
N ARG A 39 10.15 19.34 -14.90
CA ARG A 39 8.75 19.69 -14.62
C ARG A 39 7.91 18.44 -14.32
N GLU A 40 6.65 18.66 -13.95
CA GLU A 40 5.65 17.59 -13.95
C GLU A 40 5.37 17.15 -15.40
N VAL A 41 5.12 15.85 -15.55
CA VAL A 41 4.88 15.19 -16.84
C VAL A 41 3.45 14.68 -16.91
N SER A 42 2.88 14.63 -18.12
CA SER A 42 1.62 13.94 -18.38
C SER A 42 1.80 12.41 -18.36
N GLY A 43 0.69 11.64 -18.35
CA GLY A 43 0.78 10.18 -18.42
C GLY A 43 1.44 9.71 -19.72
N ALA A 44 1.11 10.33 -20.86
CA ALA A 44 1.75 10.06 -22.14
C ALA A 44 3.26 10.37 -22.13
N GLU A 45 3.69 11.47 -21.53
CA GLU A 45 5.11 11.80 -21.38
C GLU A 45 5.83 10.83 -20.44
N LEU A 46 5.21 10.46 -19.33
CA LEU A 46 5.75 9.47 -18.40
C LEU A 46 5.93 8.10 -19.08
N LEU A 47 4.94 7.67 -19.86
CA LEU A 47 5.04 6.45 -20.66
C LEU A 47 6.19 6.55 -21.67
N GLY A 48 6.28 7.66 -22.41
CA GLY A 48 7.37 7.89 -23.37
C GLY A 48 8.76 7.86 -22.74
N ILE A 49 8.93 8.40 -21.53
CA ILE A 49 10.18 8.32 -20.78
C ILE A 49 10.51 6.87 -20.40
N HIS A 50 9.51 6.09 -19.99
CA HIS A 50 9.71 4.68 -19.66
C HIS A 50 10.01 3.81 -20.89
N THR A 51 9.40 4.12 -22.04
CA THR A 51 9.71 3.47 -23.33
C THR A 51 11.15 3.76 -23.73
N TRP A 52 11.56 5.03 -23.73
CA TRP A 52 12.95 5.45 -23.96
C TRP A 52 13.92 4.75 -23.00
N ALA A 53 13.58 4.69 -21.71
CA ALA A 53 14.41 4.01 -20.72
C ALA A 53 14.56 2.50 -21.00
N ALA A 54 13.53 1.84 -21.54
CA ALA A 54 13.59 0.44 -21.93
C ALA A 54 14.45 0.22 -23.19
N GLU A 55 14.34 1.11 -24.17
CA GLU A 55 15.16 1.14 -25.40
C GLU A 55 16.64 1.36 -25.07
N GLU A 56 16.94 2.23 -24.12
CA GLU A 56 18.29 2.47 -23.58
C GLU A 56 18.75 1.41 -22.55
N HIS A 57 17.93 0.37 -22.33
CA HIS A 57 18.22 -0.73 -21.39
C HIS A 57 18.55 -0.27 -19.96
N LEU A 58 17.92 0.82 -19.50
CA LEU A 58 18.09 1.31 -18.13
C LEU A 58 17.46 0.34 -17.12
N GLU A 59 18.21 -0.07 -16.12
CA GLU A 59 17.73 -1.00 -15.10
C GLU A 59 16.78 -0.32 -14.10
N ASN A 60 15.61 -0.91 -13.88
CA ASN A 60 14.61 -0.48 -12.91
C ASN A 60 14.34 1.04 -12.92
N PRO A 61 13.92 1.62 -14.05
CA PRO A 61 13.74 3.07 -14.17
C PRO A 61 12.66 3.57 -13.21
N ARG A 62 12.90 4.72 -12.59
CA ARG A 62 11.96 5.45 -11.73
C ARG A 62 11.99 6.92 -12.11
N VAL A 63 10.92 7.40 -12.74
CA VAL A 63 10.79 8.81 -13.10
C VAL A 63 10.38 9.62 -11.87
N ILE A 64 11.17 10.63 -11.52
CA ILE A 64 10.98 11.46 -10.32
C ILE A 64 10.77 12.91 -10.74
N SER A 65 9.56 13.41 -10.54
CA SER A 65 9.24 14.82 -10.77
C SER A 65 9.70 15.73 -9.62
N PRO A 66 9.84 17.04 -9.85
CA PRO A 66 10.17 17.99 -8.79
C PRO A 66 9.22 17.90 -7.60
N PHE A 67 7.92 17.78 -7.84
CA PHE A 67 6.92 17.67 -6.76
C PHE A 67 7.00 16.35 -6.00
N SER A 68 7.24 15.24 -6.71
CA SER A 68 7.47 13.93 -6.07
C SER A 68 8.70 13.96 -5.16
N LEU A 69 9.75 14.70 -5.57
CA LEU A 69 10.93 14.91 -4.74
C LEU A 69 10.61 15.81 -3.53
N GLN A 70 9.84 16.89 -3.69
CA GLN A 70 9.39 17.71 -2.56
C GLN A 70 8.63 16.91 -1.51
N TRP A 71 7.68 16.06 -1.90
CA TRP A 71 6.99 15.20 -0.93
C TRP A 71 7.92 14.21 -0.23
N ALA A 72 8.96 13.73 -0.91
CA ALA A 72 9.96 12.88 -0.30
C ALA A 72 10.72 13.59 0.83
N SER A 73 10.76 14.93 0.89
CA SER A 73 11.35 15.63 2.04
C SER A 73 10.62 15.34 3.36
N VAL A 74 9.31 15.06 3.30
CA VAL A 74 8.49 14.71 4.48
C VAL A 74 8.38 13.20 4.63
N PHE A 75 8.02 12.50 3.55
CA PHE A 75 7.67 11.08 3.63
C PHE A 75 8.79 10.14 3.20
N HIS A 76 9.95 10.61 2.75
CA HIS A 76 11.13 9.76 2.64
C HIS A 76 12.42 10.59 2.79
N PRO A 77 12.64 11.26 3.94
CA PRO A 77 13.59 12.37 4.06
C PRO A 77 15.01 12.03 3.63
N ARG A 78 15.44 10.78 3.87
CA ARG A 78 16.77 10.29 3.47
C ARG A 78 16.97 10.27 1.95
N PHE A 79 15.95 9.93 1.18
CA PHE A 79 16.04 9.96 -0.29
C PHE A 79 16.07 11.39 -0.82
N TYR A 80 15.29 12.29 -0.22
CA TYR A 80 15.36 13.71 -0.55
C TYR A 80 16.76 14.27 -0.29
N GLN A 81 17.29 14.06 0.91
CA GLN A 81 18.64 14.51 1.29
C GLN A 81 19.72 13.93 0.39
N ALA A 82 19.63 12.65 0.04
CA ALA A 82 20.57 12.01 -0.89
C ALA A 82 20.51 12.66 -2.29
N SER A 83 19.31 12.90 -2.82
CA SER A 83 19.14 13.54 -4.13
C SER A 83 19.70 14.97 -4.14
N VAL A 84 19.39 15.79 -3.14
CA VAL A 84 19.89 17.17 -3.05
C VAL A 84 21.42 17.20 -2.92
N ARG A 85 22.02 16.31 -2.12
CA ARG A 85 23.48 16.21 -2.00
C ARG A 85 24.18 15.81 -3.30
N SER A 86 23.47 15.09 -4.17
CA SER A 86 23.95 14.74 -5.52
C SER A 86 23.80 15.88 -6.53
N GLY A 87 23.31 17.06 -6.11
CA GLY A 87 23.15 18.22 -7.00
C GLY A 87 21.81 18.26 -7.75
N ILE A 88 20.89 17.33 -7.48
CA ILE A 88 19.55 17.35 -8.08
C ILE A 88 18.82 18.61 -7.61
N SER A 89 18.34 19.41 -8.58
CA SER A 89 17.49 20.56 -8.29
C SER A 89 16.16 20.09 -7.71
N ALA A 90 16.06 20.13 -6.39
CA ALA A 90 14.80 19.94 -5.68
C ALA A 90 14.14 21.31 -5.45
N GLY A 91 12.83 21.39 -5.65
CA GLY A 91 12.07 22.52 -5.11
C GLY A 91 12.18 22.59 -3.58
N SER A 92 11.69 23.69 -2.99
CA SER A 92 11.76 23.90 -1.54
C SER A 92 11.19 22.70 -0.77
N PRO A 93 11.87 22.23 0.30
CA PRO A 93 11.40 21.11 1.10
C PRO A 93 10.04 21.44 1.71
N MET A 94 9.25 20.39 1.96
CA MET A 94 7.99 20.48 2.67
C MET A 94 8.21 20.12 4.15
N ALA A 95 7.33 20.62 5.01
CA ALA A 95 7.27 20.26 6.41
C ALA A 95 5.82 20.12 6.88
N PRO A 96 5.53 19.24 7.85
CA PRO A 96 4.22 19.19 8.50
C PRO A 96 3.80 20.57 9.02
N THR A 97 2.54 20.95 8.77
CA THR A 97 1.99 22.22 9.27
C THR A 97 1.81 22.18 10.77
N GLN A 98 1.45 21.02 11.32
CA GLN A 98 1.37 20.79 12.75
C GLN A 98 2.71 20.23 13.24
N GLY A 99 3.36 20.91 14.19
CA GLY A 99 4.69 20.56 14.74
C GLY A 99 4.76 19.26 15.54
N GLN A 100 3.83 18.32 15.29
CA GLN A 100 3.72 17.03 15.97
C GLN A 100 4.72 15.99 15.45
N PHE A 101 5.36 16.22 14.30
CA PHE A 101 6.29 15.27 13.68
C PHE A 101 7.67 15.91 13.49
N GLY A 102 8.62 15.57 14.37
CA GLY A 102 10.04 15.86 14.15
C GLY A 102 10.66 14.92 13.10
N ASP A 103 11.88 15.22 12.64
CA ASP A 103 12.57 14.47 11.56
C ASP A 103 12.64 12.95 11.81
N GLY A 104 12.93 12.54 13.04
CA GLY A 104 12.95 11.12 13.42
C GLY A 104 11.57 10.44 13.31
N ALA A 105 10.50 11.18 13.64
CA ALA A 105 9.12 10.69 13.53
C ALA A 105 8.68 10.58 12.06
N LEU A 106 9.10 11.50 11.20
CA LEU A 106 8.83 11.45 9.76
C LEU A 106 9.50 10.26 9.07
N GLN A 107 10.77 10.00 9.42
CA GLN A 107 11.45 8.82 8.90
C GLN A 107 10.77 7.51 9.33
N ARG A 108 10.28 7.47 10.57
CA ARG A 108 9.54 6.32 11.10
C ARG A 108 8.17 6.16 10.43
N LEU A 109 7.43 7.24 10.21
CA LEU A 109 6.13 7.22 9.55
C LEU A 109 6.18 6.57 8.16
N TRP A 110 7.23 6.86 7.38
CA TRP A 110 7.48 6.19 6.10
C TRP A 110 7.63 4.68 6.27
N LEU A 111 8.47 4.26 7.22
CA LEU A 111 8.74 2.86 7.47
C LEU A 111 7.47 2.12 7.91
N GLU A 112 6.71 2.71 8.84
CA GLU A 112 5.40 2.23 9.26
C GLU A 112 4.46 2.04 8.08
N SER A 113 4.42 3.02 7.17
CA SER A 113 3.59 3.00 5.98
C SER A 113 3.97 1.88 5.01
N VAL A 114 5.27 1.70 4.76
CA VAL A 114 5.77 0.62 3.91
C VAL A 114 5.47 -0.75 4.53
N MET A 115 5.69 -0.92 5.83
CA MET A 115 5.46 -2.20 6.52
C MET A 115 3.97 -2.53 6.62
N PHE A 116 3.12 -1.57 6.99
CA PHE A 116 1.67 -1.77 7.05
C PHE A 116 1.09 -2.16 5.69
N LEU A 117 1.41 -1.40 4.63
CA LEU A 117 0.92 -1.70 3.28
C LEU A 117 1.42 -3.04 2.76
N ALA A 118 2.59 -3.49 3.21
CA ALA A 118 3.14 -4.80 2.87
C ALA A 118 2.52 -5.95 3.68
N SER A 119 2.08 -5.74 4.92
CA SER A 119 1.55 -6.81 5.77
C SER A 119 0.05 -7.03 5.61
N VAL A 120 -0.73 -5.96 5.39
CA VAL A 120 -2.20 -5.97 5.53
C VAL A 120 -2.93 -6.93 4.58
N THR A 121 -2.28 -7.37 3.50
CA THR A 121 -2.88 -8.27 2.51
C THR A 121 -2.63 -9.76 2.77
N LEU A 122 -1.86 -10.13 3.80
CA LEU A 122 -1.39 -11.52 3.98
C LEU A 122 -2.53 -12.49 4.36
N SER A 123 -3.47 -12.05 5.21
CA SER A 123 -4.64 -12.86 5.56
C SER A 123 -5.49 -13.18 4.33
N ALA A 124 -5.78 -12.17 3.50
CA ALA A 124 -6.50 -12.35 2.25
C ALA A 124 -5.73 -13.25 1.26
N ALA A 125 -4.42 -13.07 1.15
CA ALA A 125 -3.57 -13.93 0.31
C ALA A 125 -3.67 -15.41 0.70
N VAL A 126 -3.70 -15.73 2.00
CA VAL A 126 -3.87 -17.10 2.51
C VAL A 126 -5.29 -17.62 2.30
N VAL A 127 -6.31 -16.87 2.75
CA VAL A 127 -7.70 -17.34 2.73
C VAL A 127 -8.24 -17.49 1.30
N GLN A 128 -7.85 -16.59 0.41
CA GLN A 128 -8.36 -16.51 -0.96
C GLN A 128 -7.39 -17.12 -1.99
N SER A 129 -6.26 -17.69 -1.54
CA SER A 129 -5.19 -18.19 -2.39
C SER A 129 -4.70 -17.18 -3.45
N ARG A 130 -4.74 -15.88 -3.12
CA ARG A 130 -4.34 -14.78 -4.01
C ARG A 130 -2.87 -14.44 -3.83
N TYR A 131 -2.01 -15.40 -4.12
CA TYR A 131 -0.57 -15.20 -4.08
C TYR A 131 0.12 -15.88 -5.26
N SER A 132 1.21 -15.26 -5.71
CA SER A 132 2.12 -15.80 -6.70
C SER A 132 3.54 -15.78 -6.15
N SER A 133 4.49 -16.35 -6.90
CA SER A 133 5.93 -16.21 -6.60
C SER A 133 6.35 -14.74 -6.54
N GLY A 134 5.75 -13.88 -7.36
CA GLY A 134 5.94 -12.43 -7.32
C GLY A 134 5.42 -11.81 -6.01
N THR A 135 4.27 -12.25 -5.52
CA THR A 135 3.74 -11.83 -4.20
C THR A 135 4.73 -12.19 -3.10
N LEU A 136 5.20 -13.44 -3.04
CA LEU A 136 6.17 -13.89 -2.03
C LEU A 136 7.48 -13.10 -2.13
N GLY A 137 8.04 -12.96 -3.33
CA GLY A 137 9.29 -12.22 -3.55
C GLY A 137 9.18 -10.76 -3.11
N SER A 138 8.05 -10.11 -3.38
CA SER A 138 7.77 -8.75 -2.91
C SER A 138 7.70 -8.65 -1.39
N LYS A 139 7.14 -9.64 -0.70
CA LYS A 139 7.14 -9.69 0.77
C LYS A 139 8.54 -9.88 1.32
N TYR A 140 9.33 -10.80 0.75
CA TYR A 140 10.73 -11.01 1.13
C TYR A 140 11.58 -9.75 0.93
N ASP A 141 11.35 -9.00 -0.15
CA ASP A 141 12.04 -7.71 -0.37
C ASP A 141 11.78 -6.70 0.75
N ARG A 142 10.54 -6.65 1.24
CA ARG A 142 10.15 -5.74 2.32
C ARG A 142 10.67 -6.18 3.67
N LEU A 143 10.62 -7.48 3.98
CA LEU A 143 11.21 -8.03 5.21
C LEU A 143 12.74 -7.87 5.21
N TRP A 144 13.40 -8.12 4.08
CA TRP A 144 14.84 -7.88 3.92
C TRP A 144 15.18 -6.41 4.16
N GLN A 145 14.43 -5.50 3.53
CA GLN A 145 14.59 -4.06 3.74
C GLN A 145 14.39 -3.67 5.21
N ALA A 146 13.41 -4.25 5.89
CA ALA A 146 13.18 -4.03 7.31
C ALA A 146 14.35 -4.52 8.16
N GLY A 147 14.92 -5.70 7.85
CA GLY A 147 16.13 -6.21 8.51
C GLY A 147 17.32 -5.27 8.37
N ARG A 148 17.53 -4.70 7.18
CA ARG A 148 18.56 -3.66 6.98
C ARG A 148 18.30 -2.41 7.82
N TYR A 149 17.06 -1.97 7.94
CA TYR A 149 16.70 -0.82 8.78
C TYR A 149 16.84 -1.12 10.28
N ALA A 150 16.51 -2.34 10.71
CA ALA A 150 16.71 -2.80 12.08
C ALA A 150 18.21 -2.78 12.44
N SER A 151 19.09 -3.27 11.55
CA SER A 151 20.56 -3.18 11.75
C SER A 151 21.10 -1.74 11.82
N MET A 152 20.34 -0.75 11.35
CA MET A 152 20.66 0.67 11.46
C MET A 152 20.04 1.34 12.70
N GLY A 153 19.37 0.56 13.57
CA GLY A 153 18.70 1.07 14.77
C GLY A 153 17.36 1.78 14.51
N LEU A 154 16.76 1.61 13.33
CA LEU A 154 15.49 2.29 12.99
C LEU A 154 14.24 1.52 13.41
N ILE A 155 14.39 0.23 13.70
CA ILE A 155 13.35 -0.63 14.26
C ILE A 155 13.92 -1.22 15.56
N PRO A 156 13.89 -0.47 16.67
CA PRO A 156 14.50 -0.91 17.91
C PRO A 156 13.81 -2.19 18.42
N GLY A 157 14.61 -3.17 18.86
CA GLY A 157 14.13 -4.45 19.39
C GLY A 157 14.01 -5.58 18.36
N VAL A 158 14.09 -5.28 17.06
CA VAL A 158 14.18 -6.31 16.01
C VAL A 158 15.65 -6.61 15.70
N SER A 159 16.02 -7.90 15.72
CA SER A 159 17.36 -8.33 15.28
C SER A 159 17.42 -8.35 13.75
N GLY A 160 18.09 -7.36 13.16
CA GLY A 160 18.21 -7.26 11.70
C GLY A 160 18.86 -8.48 11.05
N GLN A 161 19.86 -9.08 11.69
CA GLN A 161 20.53 -10.29 11.20
C GLN A 161 19.59 -11.50 11.22
N THR A 162 18.90 -11.72 12.35
CA THR A 162 17.93 -12.82 12.49
C THR A 162 16.83 -12.72 11.44
N LEU A 163 16.26 -11.53 11.25
CA LEU A 163 15.23 -11.31 10.24
C LEU A 163 15.73 -11.58 8.81
N THR A 164 16.96 -11.17 8.47
CA THR A 164 17.52 -11.48 7.14
C THR A 164 17.82 -12.97 6.97
N ASP A 165 18.22 -13.67 8.02
CA ASP A 165 18.47 -15.11 7.99
C ASP A 165 17.18 -15.91 7.82
N GLU A 166 16.10 -15.50 8.50
CA GLU A 166 14.77 -16.09 8.34
C GLU A 166 14.23 -15.90 6.92
N VAL A 167 14.38 -14.71 6.35
CA VAL A 167 13.99 -14.45 4.95
C VAL A 167 14.78 -15.35 4.01
N ASN A 168 16.09 -15.49 4.19
CA ASN A 168 16.92 -16.37 3.37
C ASN A 168 16.49 -17.84 3.50
N ALA A 169 16.22 -18.31 4.71
CA ALA A 169 15.79 -19.68 4.96
C ALA A 169 14.44 -19.98 4.27
N MET A 170 13.47 -19.05 4.36
CA MET A 170 12.17 -19.20 3.70
C MET A 170 12.25 -19.11 2.17
N ALA A 171 13.09 -18.21 1.65
CA ALA A 171 13.18 -17.94 0.22
C ALA A 171 13.88 -19.05 -0.58
N HIS A 172 14.85 -19.75 0.03
CA HIS A 172 15.67 -20.76 -0.67
C HIS A 172 15.34 -22.21 -0.31
N SER A 173 14.54 -22.45 0.73
CA SER A 173 14.17 -23.81 1.10
C SER A 173 13.13 -24.38 0.13
N SER A 174 13.46 -25.47 -0.57
CA SER A 174 12.51 -26.26 -1.38
C SER A 174 11.49 -27.02 -0.56
N ASP A 175 11.74 -27.20 0.73
CA ASP A 175 11.03 -28.15 1.58
C ASP A 175 9.87 -27.52 2.35
N ILE A 176 9.70 -26.19 2.24
CA ILE A 176 8.62 -25.45 2.90
C ILE A 176 7.48 -25.23 1.91
N ALA A 177 6.28 -25.71 2.26
CA ALA A 177 5.07 -25.47 1.49
C ALA A 177 4.72 -23.97 1.47
N ASP A 178 4.06 -23.49 0.41
CA ASP A 178 3.76 -22.07 0.24
C ASP A 178 2.90 -21.48 1.37
N LEU A 179 1.95 -22.25 1.90
CA LEU A 179 1.19 -21.85 3.07
C LEU A 179 2.10 -21.58 4.27
N ASP A 180 3.05 -22.48 4.55
CA ASP A 180 3.98 -22.32 5.66
C ASP A 180 4.94 -21.13 5.44
N ARG A 181 5.33 -20.87 4.19
CA ARG A 181 6.06 -19.65 3.82
C ARG A 181 5.24 -18.40 4.10
N LEU A 182 3.98 -18.34 3.69
CA LEU A 182 3.10 -17.19 3.94
C LEU A 182 2.87 -16.94 5.43
N LEU A 183 2.68 -18.01 6.20
CA LEU A 183 2.53 -17.92 7.66
C LEU A 183 3.84 -17.46 8.33
N GLY A 184 4.99 -17.94 7.86
CA GLY A 184 6.31 -17.45 8.29
C GLY A 184 6.51 -15.96 8.00
N ILE A 185 6.24 -15.54 6.76
CA ILE A 185 6.28 -14.13 6.33
C ILE A 185 5.38 -13.28 7.23
N ARG A 186 4.14 -13.73 7.50
CA ARG A 186 3.19 -13.04 8.38
C ARG A 186 3.76 -12.86 9.78
N ARG A 187 4.34 -13.90 10.38
CA ARG A 187 4.99 -13.80 11.71
C ARG A 187 6.11 -12.76 11.73
N CYS A 188 6.99 -12.75 10.71
CA CYS A 188 8.06 -11.74 10.64
C CYS A 188 7.49 -10.31 10.55
N PHE A 189 6.41 -10.09 9.77
CA PHE A 189 5.75 -8.78 9.73
C PHE A 189 5.11 -8.40 11.06
N GLU A 190 4.50 -9.34 11.76
CA GLU A 190 3.90 -9.11 13.08
C GLU A 190 4.96 -8.71 14.11
N GLU A 191 6.11 -9.39 14.11
CA GLU A 191 7.26 -8.99 14.94
C GLU A 191 7.66 -7.54 14.65
N ILE A 192 7.88 -7.20 13.37
CA ILE A 192 8.23 -5.82 12.98
C ILE A 192 7.18 -4.82 13.45
N ILE A 193 5.90 -5.10 13.21
CA ILE A 193 4.79 -4.21 13.57
C ILE A 193 4.68 -4.01 15.08
N ASN A 194 4.99 -5.04 15.88
CA ASN A 194 5.01 -4.93 17.34
C ASN A 194 6.11 -3.98 17.85
N HIS A 195 7.18 -3.81 17.09
CA HIS A 195 8.31 -2.92 17.40
C HIS A 195 8.23 -1.53 16.75
N LEU A 196 7.18 -1.28 15.95
CA LEU A 196 6.90 0.05 15.43
C LEU A 196 6.01 0.80 16.44
N ASP A 197 6.47 1.98 16.86
CA ASP A 197 5.83 2.76 17.94
C ASP A 197 4.40 3.21 17.61
N GLY A 198 4.06 3.36 16.31
CA GLY A 198 2.74 3.81 15.89
C GLY A 198 2.46 5.28 16.27
N PRO A 199 1.18 5.71 16.33
CA PRO A 199 0.82 7.07 16.72
C PRO A 199 1.17 7.32 18.19
N GLY A 200 1.69 8.51 18.51
CA GLY A 200 2.09 8.86 19.87
C GLY A 200 0.93 8.90 20.87
N THR A 201 -0.31 9.17 20.44
CA THR A 201 -1.51 9.14 21.30
C THR A 201 -2.69 8.56 20.53
N VAL A 202 -3.29 7.51 21.08
CA VAL A 202 -4.52 6.90 20.58
C VAL A 202 -5.53 6.77 21.71
N THR A 203 -6.80 6.94 21.40
CA THR A 203 -7.88 6.64 22.35
C THR A 203 -8.33 5.21 22.14
N GLU A 204 -8.42 4.43 23.21
CA GLU A 204 -9.00 3.11 23.13
C GLU A 204 -10.52 3.17 22.97
N VAL A 205 -11.04 2.43 21.99
CA VAL A 205 -12.48 2.25 21.77
C VAL A 205 -12.81 0.76 21.82
N ARG A 206 -13.84 0.40 22.60
CA ARG A 206 -14.41 -0.95 22.60
C ARG A 206 -15.53 -1.02 21.58
N LEU A 207 -15.31 -1.79 20.51
CA LEU A 207 -16.37 -2.22 19.62
C LEU A 207 -17.03 -3.44 20.24
N SER A 208 -18.30 -3.31 20.60
CA SER A 208 -19.10 -4.42 21.12
C SER A 208 -20.24 -4.70 20.17
N HIS A 209 -20.69 -5.96 20.12
CA HIS A 209 -21.88 -6.32 19.38
C HIS A 209 -23.08 -5.46 19.81
N GLY A 210 -23.49 -4.56 18.92
CA GLY A 210 -24.67 -3.74 19.07
C GLY A 210 -25.84 -4.30 18.26
N GLU A 211 -27.00 -3.68 18.39
CA GLU A 211 -28.14 -4.03 17.54
C GLU A 211 -27.83 -3.68 16.08
N VAL A 212 -27.62 -4.70 15.24
CA VAL A 212 -27.46 -4.51 13.80
C VAL A 212 -28.79 -3.97 13.26
N PRO A 213 -28.78 -2.84 12.51
CA PRO A 213 -29.97 -2.28 11.89
C PRO A 213 -30.74 -3.36 11.11
N LEU A 214 -32.07 -3.37 11.24
CA LEU A 214 -32.93 -4.43 10.70
C LEU A 214 -32.69 -4.66 9.20
N GLU A 215 -32.47 -3.58 8.46
CA GLU A 215 -32.17 -3.56 7.03
C GLU A 215 -30.81 -4.18 6.66
N LEU A 216 -29.87 -4.24 7.61
CA LEU A 216 -28.54 -4.84 7.40
C LEU A 216 -28.48 -6.31 7.85
N ARG A 217 -29.39 -6.77 8.72
CA ARG A 217 -29.38 -8.16 9.23
C ARG A 217 -29.30 -9.24 8.13
N PRO A 218 -30.07 -9.17 7.02
CA PRO A 218 -29.97 -10.16 5.96
C PRO A 218 -28.59 -10.21 5.29
N ARG A 219 -27.86 -9.09 5.26
CA ARG A 219 -26.53 -9.00 4.65
C ARG A 219 -25.47 -9.77 5.42
N PHE A 220 -25.67 -9.94 6.72
CA PHE A 220 -24.69 -10.56 7.63
C PHE A 220 -25.15 -11.93 8.13
N ALA A 221 -26.09 -12.58 7.42
CA ALA A 221 -26.58 -13.90 7.80
C ALA A 221 -25.51 -15.02 7.65
N PHE A 222 -24.40 -14.77 6.95
CA PHE A 222 -23.21 -15.64 6.96
C PHE A 222 -22.60 -15.85 8.35
N MET A 223 -23.00 -15.05 9.35
CA MET A 223 -22.45 -15.13 10.70
C MET A 223 -22.78 -16.46 11.40
N ASN A 224 -23.87 -17.14 11.02
CA ASN A 224 -24.15 -18.48 11.55
C ASN A 224 -23.10 -19.49 11.06
N ASP A 225 -22.84 -19.50 9.75
CA ASP A 225 -21.85 -20.39 9.12
C ASP A 225 -20.44 -20.12 9.65
N LEU A 226 -20.07 -18.85 9.83
CA LEU A 226 -18.77 -18.49 10.43
C LEU A 226 -18.63 -18.98 11.87
N LYS A 227 -19.68 -18.88 12.69
CA LYS A 227 -19.66 -19.39 14.07
C LYS A 227 -19.57 -20.90 14.13
N GLU A 228 -20.30 -21.61 13.28
CA GLU A 228 -20.19 -23.06 13.18
C GLU A 228 -18.79 -23.48 12.73
N ARG A 229 -18.29 -22.81 11.69
CA ARG A 229 -17.00 -23.13 11.09
C ARG A 229 -15.83 -22.83 12.01
N LEU A 230 -15.84 -21.72 12.75
CA LEU A 230 -14.70 -21.31 13.58
C LEU A 230 -14.85 -21.71 15.05
N GLY A 231 -16.09 -21.92 15.50
CA GLY A 231 -16.40 -22.39 16.84
C GLY A 231 -15.75 -21.53 17.93
N PRO A 232 -15.05 -22.13 18.91
CA PRO A 232 -14.49 -21.41 20.05
C PRO A 232 -13.27 -20.55 19.72
N GLU A 233 -12.72 -20.65 18.50
CA GLU A 233 -11.61 -19.79 18.06
C GLU A 233 -12.05 -18.37 17.76
N LEU A 234 -13.33 -18.16 17.39
CA LEU A 234 -13.85 -16.86 17.00
C LEU A 234 -14.23 -16.04 18.23
N GLU A 235 -13.63 -14.85 18.36
CA GLU A 235 -13.89 -13.94 19.47
C GLU A 235 -14.74 -12.74 19.06
N CYS A 236 -14.48 -12.18 17.87
CA CYS A 236 -15.23 -11.03 17.36
C CYS A 236 -15.26 -11.00 15.84
N VAL A 237 -16.34 -10.43 15.28
CA VAL A 237 -16.43 -10.09 13.86
C VAL A 237 -16.82 -8.63 13.71
N VAL A 238 -15.97 -7.88 13.02
CA VAL A 238 -16.21 -6.49 12.64
C VAL A 238 -16.34 -6.44 11.11
N VAL A 239 -17.47 -5.93 10.62
CA VAL A 239 -17.68 -5.65 9.20
C VAL A 239 -17.53 -4.16 8.93
N TYR A 240 -17.01 -3.83 7.76
CA TYR A 240 -16.80 -2.44 7.36
C TYR A 240 -16.92 -2.27 5.83
N GLY A 241 -16.55 -1.08 5.35
CA GLY A 241 -16.53 -0.78 3.93
C GLY A 241 -17.93 -0.63 3.34
N SER A 242 -18.02 -0.95 2.04
CA SER A 242 -19.24 -0.68 1.26
C SER A 242 -20.45 -1.52 1.67
N SER A 243 -20.21 -2.71 2.24
CA SER A 243 -21.27 -3.59 2.76
C SER A 243 -22.09 -2.97 3.90
N VAL A 244 -21.49 -2.04 4.65
CA VAL A 244 -22.12 -1.34 5.80
C VAL A 244 -22.75 -0.01 5.36
N ASN A 245 -22.12 0.72 4.44
CA ASN A 245 -22.48 2.12 4.17
C ASN A 245 -23.13 2.38 2.80
N SER A 246 -23.29 1.35 1.96
CA SER A 246 -23.80 1.49 0.58
C SER A 246 -24.92 0.50 0.28
N GLN A 247 -25.86 0.88 -0.59
CA GLN A 247 -26.92 -0.03 -1.06
C GLN A 247 -26.35 -1.14 -1.95
N ASN A 248 -25.48 -0.76 -2.88
CA ASN A 248 -24.74 -1.67 -3.75
C ASN A 248 -23.27 -1.74 -3.31
N PHE A 249 -22.73 -2.95 -3.28
CA PHE A 249 -21.35 -3.25 -2.85
C PHE A 249 -20.83 -4.49 -3.58
N ALA A 250 -19.52 -4.63 -3.74
CA ALA A 250 -18.92 -5.74 -4.47
C ALA A 250 -18.62 -6.97 -3.59
N ASP A 251 -18.21 -6.70 -2.35
CA ASP A 251 -17.65 -7.66 -1.41
C ASP A 251 -17.99 -7.25 0.04
N TYR A 252 -17.77 -8.19 0.96
CA TYR A 252 -17.83 -7.92 2.39
C TYR A 252 -16.42 -7.75 2.93
N ASP A 253 -16.07 -6.57 3.44
CA ASP A 253 -14.82 -6.37 4.17
C ASP A 253 -15.02 -6.75 5.63
N LEU A 254 -14.27 -7.76 6.12
CA LEU A 254 -14.39 -8.25 7.49
C LEU A 254 -13.04 -8.36 8.19
N VAL A 255 -13.06 -8.06 9.48
CA VAL A 255 -12.02 -8.41 10.44
C VAL A 255 -12.56 -9.49 11.37
N LEU A 256 -11.88 -10.62 11.42
CA LEU A 256 -12.08 -11.68 12.40
C LEU A 256 -11.02 -11.54 13.50
N VAL A 257 -11.47 -11.36 14.73
CA VAL A 257 -10.61 -11.49 15.91
C VAL A 257 -10.74 -12.91 16.43
N VAL A 258 -9.60 -13.58 16.54
CA VAL A 258 -9.55 -15.00 16.90
C VAL A 258 -8.45 -15.28 17.92
N LYS A 259 -8.61 -16.36 18.68
CA LYS A 259 -7.63 -16.77 19.70
C LYS A 259 -6.29 -17.17 19.08
N HIS A 260 -6.34 -18.02 18.04
CA HIS A 260 -5.14 -18.53 17.38
C HIS A 260 -5.19 -18.26 15.87
N PRO A 261 -4.64 -17.13 15.40
CA PRO A 261 -4.75 -16.73 14.00
C PRO A 261 -4.15 -17.72 13.02
N GLU A 262 -2.99 -18.32 13.33
CA GLU A 262 -2.38 -19.34 12.46
C GLU A 262 -3.28 -20.57 12.27
N THR A 263 -3.90 -21.06 13.35
CA THR A 263 -4.85 -22.19 13.29
C THR A 263 -6.03 -21.87 12.37
N VAL A 264 -6.61 -20.67 12.51
CA VAL A 264 -7.75 -20.24 11.70
C VAL A 264 -7.35 -20.01 10.25
N LEU A 265 -6.19 -19.41 9.99
CA LEU A 265 -5.65 -19.22 8.64
C LEU A 265 -5.43 -20.55 7.92
N ARG A 266 -4.87 -21.56 8.60
CA ARG A 266 -4.75 -22.92 8.04
C ARG A 266 -6.12 -23.53 7.74
N LYS A 267 -7.11 -23.33 8.61
CA LYS A 267 -8.48 -23.82 8.43
C LYS A 267 -9.22 -23.17 7.25
N LEU A 268 -8.93 -21.90 6.99
CA LEU A 268 -9.58 -21.12 5.93
C LEU A 268 -8.75 -21.01 4.64
N HIS A 269 -7.54 -21.54 4.61
CA HIS A 269 -6.63 -21.47 3.47
C HIS A 269 -7.27 -21.98 2.18
N GLY A 270 -7.26 -21.15 1.14
CA GLY A 270 -7.79 -21.48 -0.19
C GLY A 270 -9.31 -21.69 -0.25
N THR A 271 -10.05 -21.26 0.76
CA THR A 271 -11.50 -21.51 0.83
C THR A 271 -12.34 -20.44 0.15
N SER A 272 -11.76 -19.27 -0.13
CA SER A 272 -12.39 -18.12 -0.82
C SER A 272 -13.87 -17.93 -0.44
N PRO A 273 -14.15 -17.72 0.85
CA PRO A 273 -15.53 -17.74 1.35
C PRO A 273 -16.38 -16.66 0.67
N SER A 274 -17.64 -16.99 0.39
CA SER A 274 -18.59 -16.07 -0.23
C SER A 274 -19.99 -16.20 0.38
N PHE A 275 -20.77 -15.13 0.28
CA PHE A 275 -22.15 -15.09 0.73
C PHE A 275 -23.00 -14.25 -0.23
N ALA A 276 -24.18 -14.76 -0.59
CA ALA A 276 -25.08 -14.11 -1.56
C ALA A 276 -24.38 -13.70 -2.87
N GLY A 277 -23.50 -14.55 -3.38
CA GLY A 277 -22.74 -14.32 -4.62
C GLY A 277 -21.61 -13.28 -4.51
N LYS A 278 -21.27 -12.82 -3.30
CA LYS A 278 -20.19 -11.86 -3.06
C LYS A 278 -19.13 -12.44 -2.15
N GLU A 279 -17.88 -12.10 -2.41
CA GLU A 279 -16.75 -12.58 -1.63
C GLU A 279 -16.73 -11.98 -0.21
N LEU A 280 -16.28 -12.78 0.75
CA LEU A 280 -15.87 -12.33 2.07
C LEU A 280 -14.37 -12.04 2.03
N ASN A 281 -14.00 -10.75 2.05
CA ASN A 281 -12.62 -10.28 2.13
C ASN A 281 -12.18 -10.23 3.60
N VAL A 282 -11.42 -11.26 4.02
CA VAL A 282 -11.20 -11.55 5.44
C VAL A 282 -9.79 -11.16 5.91
N GLY A 283 -9.71 -10.24 6.87
CA GLY A 283 -8.56 -10.05 7.73
C GLY A 283 -8.68 -10.89 9.01
N ILE A 284 -7.65 -11.67 9.36
CA ILE A 284 -7.64 -12.54 10.54
C ILE A 284 -6.51 -12.12 11.47
N TYR A 285 -6.86 -11.83 12.72
CA TYR A 285 -5.92 -11.28 13.70
C TYR A 285 -6.25 -11.79 15.11
N SER A 286 -5.23 -11.88 15.96
CA SER A 286 -5.46 -11.88 17.42
C SER A 286 -5.88 -10.49 17.89
N ALA A 287 -6.41 -10.37 19.10
CA ALA A 287 -6.78 -9.05 19.66
C ALA A 287 -5.57 -8.08 19.69
N GLN A 288 -4.38 -8.59 20.00
CA GLN A 288 -3.15 -7.81 20.01
C GLN A 288 -2.69 -7.44 18.59
N GLU A 289 -2.72 -8.39 17.66
CA GLU A 289 -2.37 -8.14 16.25
C GLU A 289 -3.28 -7.06 15.65
N LEU A 290 -4.60 -7.15 15.90
CA LEU A 290 -5.56 -6.17 15.42
C LEU A 290 -5.24 -4.77 15.96
N TRP A 291 -4.99 -4.66 17.28
CA TRP A 291 -4.64 -3.39 17.91
C TRP A 291 -3.42 -2.75 17.23
N ARG A 292 -2.34 -3.52 17.08
CA ARG A 292 -1.07 -3.03 16.53
C ARG A 292 -1.19 -2.68 15.05
N MET A 293 -1.86 -3.50 14.26
CA MET A 293 -2.17 -3.21 12.86
C MET A 293 -3.00 -1.93 12.71
N GLN A 294 -4.03 -1.77 13.54
CA GLN A 294 -4.88 -0.59 13.50
C GLN A 294 -4.17 0.67 14.01
N CYS A 295 -3.17 0.58 14.88
CA CYS A 295 -2.34 1.75 15.19
C CYS A 295 -1.63 2.29 13.94
N LEU A 296 -1.25 1.42 13.00
CA LEU A 296 -0.52 1.81 11.80
C LEU A 296 -1.43 2.14 10.60
N SER A 297 -2.73 1.84 10.67
CA SER A 297 -3.66 2.04 9.57
C SER A 297 -3.93 3.51 9.26
N GLY A 298 -4.34 3.78 8.02
CA GLY A 298 -4.76 5.10 7.55
C GLY A 298 -6.25 5.38 7.80
N ASP A 299 -6.93 4.55 8.59
CA ASP A 299 -8.36 4.62 8.83
C ASP A 299 -8.67 4.50 10.33
N ASN A 300 -9.89 4.87 10.76
CA ASN A 300 -10.34 4.63 12.13
C ASN A 300 -11.46 3.60 12.12
N LEU A 301 -11.12 2.31 12.25
CA LEU A 301 -12.13 1.25 12.39
C LEU A 301 -13.10 1.55 13.56
N ALA A 302 -12.61 2.23 14.61
CA ALA A 302 -13.43 2.74 15.71
C ALA A 302 -14.62 3.64 15.28
N SER A 303 -14.52 4.32 14.13
CA SER A 303 -15.49 5.32 13.67
C SER A 303 -16.50 4.79 12.64
N TYR A 304 -16.33 3.57 12.12
CA TYR A 304 -17.22 3.02 11.09
C TYR A 304 -17.34 1.48 11.10
N GLY A 305 -16.51 0.78 11.86
CA GLY A 305 -16.60 -0.67 12.01
C GLY A 305 -17.87 -1.04 12.74
N LEU A 306 -18.65 -1.94 12.16
CA LEU A 306 -19.84 -2.51 12.77
C LEU A 306 -19.49 -3.87 13.37
N CYS A 307 -19.54 -3.98 14.69
CA CYS A 307 -19.32 -5.24 15.39
C CYS A 307 -20.59 -6.09 15.34
N ILE A 308 -20.57 -7.18 14.56
CA ILE A 308 -21.72 -8.08 14.36
C ILE A 308 -21.65 -9.34 15.22
N TYR A 309 -20.53 -9.55 15.92
CA TYR A 309 -20.36 -10.64 16.88
C TYR A 309 -19.25 -10.30 17.89
N GLY A 310 -19.45 -10.65 19.16
CA GLY A 310 -18.43 -10.53 20.21
C GLY A 310 -18.01 -9.09 20.52
N GLU A 311 -16.73 -8.90 20.82
CA GLU A 311 -16.15 -7.60 21.11
C GLU A 311 -14.66 -7.51 20.79
N ALA A 312 -14.20 -6.31 20.43
CA ALA A 312 -12.81 -6.01 20.14
C ALA A 312 -12.41 -4.62 20.66
N ARG A 313 -11.16 -4.47 21.07
CA ARG A 313 -10.52 -3.19 21.38
C ARG A 313 -9.81 -2.68 20.14
N VAL A 314 -10.06 -1.43 19.75
CA VAL A 314 -9.42 -0.79 18.59
C VAL A 314 -8.94 0.62 18.95
N PRO A 315 -7.84 1.11 18.35
CA PRO A 315 -7.38 2.47 18.53
C PRO A 315 -8.16 3.46 17.66
N ALA A 316 -8.59 4.56 18.26
CA ALA A 316 -9.05 5.76 17.57
C ALA A 316 -7.89 6.77 17.50
N LYS A 317 -7.44 7.06 16.28
CA LYS A 317 -6.35 7.98 15.97
C LYS A 317 -6.89 9.40 15.76
N SER A 318 -6.03 10.39 15.99
CA SER A 318 -6.37 11.79 15.71
C SER A 318 -6.47 12.05 14.20
N THR A 319 -7.25 13.04 13.80
CA THR A 319 -7.33 13.47 12.39
C THR A 319 -5.95 13.84 11.82
N PRO A 320 -5.08 14.64 12.50
CA PRO A 320 -3.73 14.91 12.00
C PRO A 320 -2.90 13.65 11.70
N ASP A 321 -2.94 12.65 12.58
CA ASP A 321 -2.25 11.37 12.37
C ASP A 321 -2.78 10.63 11.14
N LEU A 322 -4.11 10.54 11.02
CA LEU A 322 -4.75 9.89 9.87
C LEU A 322 -4.40 10.60 8.55
N MET A 323 -4.40 11.93 8.53
CA MET A 323 -4.05 12.71 7.35
C MET A 323 -2.60 12.45 6.94
N MET A 324 -1.66 12.52 7.89
CA MET A 324 -0.25 12.23 7.64
C MET A 324 -0.02 10.80 7.15
N ARG A 325 -0.70 9.80 7.73
CA ARG A 325 -0.63 8.41 7.29
C ARG A 325 -1.18 8.22 5.87
N ASN A 326 -2.33 8.79 5.53
CA ASN A 326 -2.91 8.65 4.19
C ASN A 326 -2.03 9.30 3.11
N LEU A 327 -1.46 10.47 3.38
CA LEU A 327 -0.52 11.11 2.45
C LEU A 327 0.79 10.32 2.32
N SER A 328 1.30 9.76 3.43
CA SER A 328 2.44 8.85 3.42
C SER A 328 2.15 7.58 2.60
N PHE A 329 0.98 6.97 2.78
CA PHE A 329 0.53 5.83 1.96
C PHE A 329 0.48 6.21 0.49
N GLY A 330 -0.05 7.39 0.17
CA GLY A 330 -0.08 7.89 -1.20
C GLY A 330 1.30 8.01 -1.80
N MET A 331 2.28 8.53 -1.06
CA MET A 331 3.67 8.57 -1.51
C MET A 331 4.31 7.19 -1.69
N VAL A 332 4.05 6.25 -0.78
CA VAL A 332 4.51 4.86 -0.94
C VAL A 332 3.94 4.26 -2.23
N ARG A 333 2.64 4.43 -2.45
CA ARG A 333 1.93 3.84 -3.60
C ARG A 333 2.31 4.51 -4.91
N GLN A 334 2.49 5.84 -4.95
CA GLN A 334 2.96 6.54 -6.14
C GLN A 334 4.32 5.99 -6.60
N ARG A 335 5.26 5.78 -5.67
CA ARG A 335 6.57 5.22 -6.01
C ARG A 335 6.49 3.78 -6.51
N GLN A 336 5.51 3.01 -6.05
CA GLN A 336 5.24 1.68 -6.58
C GLN A 336 4.67 1.77 -8.01
N GLN A 337 3.72 2.68 -8.27
CA GLN A 337 3.15 2.89 -9.60
C GLN A 337 4.23 3.32 -10.61
N LEU A 338 5.12 4.25 -10.24
CA LEU A 338 6.24 4.66 -11.09
C LEU A 338 7.17 3.49 -11.46
N GLY A 339 7.30 2.50 -10.58
CA GLY A 339 8.00 1.26 -10.93
C GLY A 339 7.19 0.31 -11.79
N MET A 340 5.87 0.32 -11.61
CA MET A 340 4.95 -0.57 -12.32
C MET A 340 4.78 -0.18 -13.78
N VAL A 341 4.93 1.09 -14.15
CA VAL A 341 4.93 1.52 -15.57
C VAL A 341 6.05 0.80 -16.34
N GLY A 342 7.28 0.81 -15.81
CA GLY A 342 8.40 0.09 -16.43
C GLY A 342 8.20 -1.43 -16.44
N ALA A 343 7.60 -1.99 -15.39
CA ALA A 343 7.29 -3.42 -15.36
C ALA A 343 6.25 -3.81 -16.42
N ALA A 344 5.21 -3.00 -16.62
CA ALA A 344 4.18 -3.24 -17.63
C ALA A 344 4.73 -3.21 -19.06
N LEU A 345 5.69 -2.32 -19.36
CA LEU A 345 6.36 -2.28 -20.66
C LEU A 345 7.26 -3.50 -20.92
N ALA A 346 7.84 -4.06 -19.86
CA ALA A 346 8.69 -5.25 -19.96
C ALA A 346 7.89 -6.56 -20.03
N HIS A 347 6.57 -6.52 -19.89
CA HIS A 347 5.71 -7.71 -19.83
C HIS A 347 5.11 -8.05 -21.20
N GLN A 348 5.10 -9.34 -21.52
CA GLN A 348 4.39 -9.85 -22.69
C GLN A 348 2.88 -10.04 -22.37
N PRO A 349 1.98 -9.86 -23.34
CA PRO A 349 0.53 -9.92 -23.15
C PRO A 349 -0.01 -11.23 -22.54
N ASP A 350 0.70 -12.35 -22.69
CA ASP A 350 0.27 -13.68 -22.24
C ASP A 350 0.50 -13.96 -20.75
N SER A 351 0.78 -12.92 -19.96
CA SER A 351 1.26 -13.03 -18.57
C SER A 351 0.15 -13.18 -17.52
N GLY A 352 -0.85 -14.05 -17.77
CA GLY A 352 -1.81 -14.57 -16.77
C GLY A 352 -2.72 -13.56 -16.04
N ASP A 353 -3.76 -14.08 -15.37
CA ASP A 353 -4.77 -13.28 -14.66
C ASP A 353 -4.20 -12.45 -13.48
N ASP A 354 -3.07 -12.89 -12.89
CA ASP A 354 -2.48 -12.27 -11.70
C ASP A 354 -1.93 -10.86 -11.96
N LEU A 355 -1.26 -10.64 -13.10
CA LEU A 355 -0.70 -9.33 -13.44
C LEU A 355 -1.78 -8.34 -13.86
N HIS A 356 -2.80 -8.82 -14.57
CA HIS A 356 -3.98 -8.03 -14.88
C HIS A 356 -4.65 -7.49 -13.59
N ASN A 357 -4.91 -8.37 -12.62
CA ASN A 357 -5.46 -8.00 -11.32
C ASN A 357 -4.58 -7.01 -10.55
N LEU A 358 -3.26 -7.15 -10.66
CA LEU A 358 -2.30 -6.23 -10.05
C LEU A 358 -2.37 -4.85 -10.69
N PHE A 359 -2.38 -4.75 -12.02
CA PHE A 359 -2.49 -3.48 -12.74
C PHE A 359 -3.83 -2.79 -12.45
N GLU A 360 -4.93 -3.54 -12.46
CA GLU A 360 -6.25 -3.09 -12.03
C GLU A 360 -6.25 -2.49 -10.62
N TYR A 361 -5.49 -3.08 -9.69
CA TYR A 361 -5.35 -2.55 -8.35
C TYR A 361 -4.57 -1.22 -8.35
N PHE A 362 -3.47 -1.16 -9.09
CA PHE A 362 -2.63 0.03 -9.15
C PHE A 362 -3.30 1.23 -9.81
N VAL A 363 -4.22 1.02 -10.76
CA VAL A 363 -4.98 2.14 -11.36
C VAL A 363 -5.98 2.78 -10.38
N LYS A 364 -6.39 2.06 -9.32
CA LYS A 364 -7.35 2.51 -8.29
C LYS A 364 -6.69 3.34 -7.17
N ILE A 365 -5.36 3.44 -7.14
CA ILE A 365 -4.61 4.11 -6.06
C ILE A 365 -5.03 5.57 -5.83
N PRO A 366 -5.21 6.44 -6.87
CA PRO A 366 -5.69 7.80 -6.64
C PRO A 366 -7.00 7.86 -5.85
N ALA A 367 -7.95 6.96 -6.17
CA ALA A 367 -9.24 6.89 -5.50
C ALA A 367 -9.11 6.42 -4.05
N ASN A 368 -8.23 5.44 -3.79
CA ASN A 368 -7.98 4.95 -2.44
C ASN A 368 -7.37 6.04 -1.54
N ILE A 369 -6.43 6.83 -2.07
CA ILE A 369 -5.80 7.94 -1.33
C ILE A 369 -6.82 9.03 -1.04
N ALA A 370 -7.61 9.44 -2.04
CA ALA A 370 -8.66 10.43 -1.87
C ALA A 370 -9.69 9.98 -0.83
N LYS A 371 -10.23 8.76 -0.98
CA LYS A 371 -11.21 8.20 -0.05
C LYS A 371 -10.68 8.12 1.38
N GLY A 372 -9.44 7.65 1.57
CA GLY A 372 -8.81 7.57 2.90
C GLY A 372 -8.61 8.94 3.53
N THR A 373 -8.13 9.91 2.75
CA THR A 373 -7.87 11.29 3.23
C THR A 373 -9.16 12.04 3.55
N PHE A 374 -10.21 11.92 2.73
CA PHE A 374 -11.53 12.49 3.06
C PHE A 374 -12.14 11.79 4.29
N GLY A 375 -12.00 10.47 4.38
CA GLY A 375 -12.44 9.70 5.55
C GLY A 375 -11.76 10.11 6.85
N ALA A 376 -10.49 10.51 6.81
CA ALA A 376 -9.74 11.01 7.96
C ALA A 376 -10.33 12.32 8.54
N MET A 377 -11.02 13.11 7.72
CA MET A 377 -11.72 14.34 8.09
C MET A 377 -13.20 14.08 8.44
N ASP A 378 -13.59 12.81 8.64
CA ASP A 378 -14.99 12.37 8.80
C ASP A 378 -15.92 12.77 7.63
N HIS A 379 -15.33 13.08 6.47
CA HIS A 379 -16.05 13.35 5.23
C HIS A 379 -16.11 12.06 4.41
N LYS A 380 -16.97 11.11 4.82
CA LYS A 380 -17.07 9.80 4.17
C LYS A 380 -17.74 9.91 2.80
N LEU A 381 -16.93 10.12 1.76
CA LEU A 381 -17.39 10.12 0.38
C LEU A 381 -17.70 8.70 -0.11
N THR A 382 -18.79 8.57 -0.87
CA THR A 382 -19.10 7.36 -1.64
C THR A 382 -18.08 7.16 -2.76
N LYS A 383 -18.02 5.94 -3.33
CA LYS A 383 -17.13 5.65 -4.46
C LYS A 383 -17.36 6.58 -5.65
N ASN A 384 -18.64 6.88 -5.96
CA ASN A 384 -18.99 7.77 -7.07
C ASN A 384 -18.53 9.20 -6.82
N GLN A 385 -18.75 9.73 -5.61
CA GLN A 385 -18.27 11.06 -5.23
C GLN A 385 -16.74 11.19 -5.30
N VAL A 386 -16.01 10.13 -4.94
CA VAL A 386 -14.55 10.11 -5.08
C VAL A 386 -14.14 10.14 -6.55
N HIS A 387 -14.82 9.38 -7.42
CA HIS A 387 -14.53 9.40 -8.86
C HIS A 387 -14.85 10.75 -9.49
N GLU A 388 -15.99 11.35 -9.16
CA GLU A 388 -16.36 12.71 -9.63
C GLU A 388 -15.34 13.76 -9.17
N TRP A 389 -14.84 13.64 -7.93
CA TRP A 389 -13.78 14.52 -7.43
C TRP A 389 -12.46 14.32 -8.21
N LEU A 390 -12.04 13.07 -8.45
CA LEU A 390 -10.83 12.80 -9.24
C LEU A 390 -10.92 13.32 -10.67
N GLU A 391 -12.09 13.17 -11.30
CA GLU A 391 -12.30 13.67 -12.65
C GLU A 391 -12.25 15.19 -12.69
N SER A 392 -12.96 15.86 -11.77
CA SER A 392 -13.04 17.33 -11.76
C SER A 392 -11.74 18.02 -11.32
N VAL A 393 -10.99 17.41 -10.40
CA VAL A 393 -9.79 18.03 -9.80
C VAL A 393 -8.49 17.53 -10.42
N CYS A 394 -8.43 16.26 -10.78
CA CYS A 394 -7.22 15.62 -11.31
C CYS A 394 -7.32 15.27 -12.80
N GLY A 395 -8.49 15.44 -13.44
CA GLY A 395 -8.71 15.02 -14.82
C GLY A 395 -8.67 13.50 -15.01
N PHE A 396 -8.90 12.72 -13.95
CA PHE A 396 -8.65 11.27 -13.96
C PHE A 396 -9.91 10.43 -13.77
N ARG A 397 -10.14 9.48 -14.68
CA ARG A 397 -11.29 8.55 -14.66
C ARG A 397 -10.85 7.12 -14.40
N THR A 398 -11.03 6.65 -13.16
CA THR A 398 -10.65 5.28 -12.76
C THR A 398 -11.29 4.18 -13.62
N PRO A 399 -12.61 4.22 -13.94
CA PRO A 399 -13.22 3.17 -14.77
C PRO A 399 -12.63 3.08 -16.19
N GLU A 400 -12.22 4.21 -16.75
CA GLU A 400 -11.59 4.26 -18.08
C GLU A 400 -10.22 3.59 -18.07
N MET A 401 -9.42 3.85 -17.04
CA MET A 401 -8.09 3.23 -16.90
C MET A 401 -8.18 1.72 -16.65
N GLN A 402 -9.18 1.27 -15.88
CA GLN A 402 -9.44 -0.17 -15.73
C GLN A 402 -9.80 -0.82 -17.06
N ARG A 403 -10.62 -0.14 -17.89
CA ARG A 403 -10.93 -0.61 -19.24
C ARG A 403 -9.68 -0.73 -20.11
N LEU A 404 -8.79 0.26 -20.08
CA LEU A 404 -7.51 0.21 -20.82
C LEU A 404 -6.63 -0.98 -20.40
N VAL A 405 -6.56 -1.27 -19.09
CA VAL A 405 -5.87 -2.48 -18.58
C VAL A 405 -6.51 -3.76 -19.15
N GLY A 406 -7.84 -3.83 -19.22
CA GLY A 406 -8.57 -4.95 -19.84
C GLY A 406 -8.42 -5.06 -21.35
N GLU A 407 -8.11 -3.96 -22.02
CA GLU A 407 -7.85 -3.91 -23.47
C GLU A 407 -6.39 -4.20 -23.84
N GLY A 408 -5.55 -4.51 -22.84
CA GLY A 408 -4.14 -4.87 -23.07
C GLY A 408 -3.18 -3.68 -23.14
N ASP A 409 -3.59 -2.49 -22.70
CA ASP A 409 -2.73 -1.31 -22.56
C ASP A 409 -2.55 -0.89 -21.09
N PRO A 410 -1.88 -1.72 -20.26
CA PRO A 410 -1.64 -1.38 -18.86
C PRO A 410 -0.60 -0.27 -18.69
N GLY A 411 0.30 -0.08 -19.65
CA GLY A 411 1.39 0.91 -19.56
C GLY A 411 0.85 2.34 -19.45
N LEU A 412 -0.02 2.74 -20.38
CA LEU A 412 -0.66 4.05 -20.34
C LEU A 412 -1.54 4.23 -19.11
N ALA A 413 -2.36 3.22 -18.78
CA ALA A 413 -3.27 3.27 -17.64
C ALA A 413 -2.52 3.48 -16.30
N LEU A 414 -1.38 2.80 -16.13
CA LEU A 414 -0.53 2.96 -14.95
C LEU A 414 0.18 4.30 -14.92
N ALA A 415 0.64 4.80 -16.08
CA ALA A 415 1.29 6.11 -16.18
C ALA A 415 0.32 7.25 -15.82
N GLU A 416 -0.89 7.24 -16.39
CA GLU A 416 -1.96 8.19 -16.05
C GLU A 416 -2.32 8.10 -14.56
N SER A 417 -2.41 6.89 -14.00
CA SER A 417 -2.71 6.71 -12.57
C SER A 417 -1.59 7.20 -11.64
N ALA A 418 -0.33 7.08 -12.04
CA ALA A 418 0.81 7.60 -11.27
C ALA A 418 0.83 9.13 -11.23
N VAL A 419 0.54 9.78 -12.38
CA VAL A 419 0.40 11.24 -12.49
C VAL A 419 -0.80 11.72 -11.68
N ALA A 420 -1.95 11.07 -11.82
CA ALA A 420 -3.16 11.40 -11.07
C ALA A 420 -2.97 11.23 -9.56
N THR A 421 -2.15 10.27 -9.12
CA THR A 421 -1.79 10.12 -7.71
C THR A 421 -1.04 11.34 -7.17
N GLY A 422 -0.07 11.86 -7.93
CA GLY A 422 0.64 13.09 -7.58
C GLY A 422 -0.28 14.31 -7.53
N ALA A 423 -1.19 14.42 -8.51
CA ALA A 423 -2.20 15.48 -8.56
C ALA A 423 -3.18 15.39 -7.36
N ALA A 424 -3.63 14.18 -7.00
CA ALA A 424 -4.50 13.97 -5.85
C ALA A 424 -3.81 14.36 -4.54
N LEU A 425 -2.54 13.95 -4.34
CA LEU A 425 -1.74 14.37 -3.17
C LEU A 425 -1.65 15.89 -3.07
N ARG A 426 -1.39 16.58 -4.20
CA ARG A 426 -1.35 18.04 -4.26
C ARG A 426 -2.67 18.67 -3.84
N ALA A 427 -3.75 18.29 -4.51
CA ALA A 427 -5.07 18.88 -4.29
C ALA A 427 -5.59 18.63 -2.86
N LEU A 428 -5.34 17.44 -2.31
CA LEU A 428 -5.67 17.13 -0.92
C LEU A 428 -4.85 17.99 0.04
N ASN A 429 -3.55 18.18 -0.23
CA ASN A 429 -2.72 19.04 0.60
C ASN A 429 -3.13 20.52 0.51
N GLU A 430 -3.45 21.03 -0.67
CA GLU A 430 -3.96 22.40 -0.83
C GLU A 430 -5.27 22.59 -0.07
N ARG A 431 -6.17 21.60 -0.12
CA ARG A 431 -7.46 21.65 0.56
C ARG A 431 -7.34 21.60 2.08
N PHE A 432 -6.44 20.78 2.61
CA PHE A 432 -6.38 20.48 4.05
C PHE A 432 -5.15 21.06 4.76
N SER A 433 -4.20 21.63 4.03
CA SER A 433 -2.98 22.27 4.55
C SER A 433 -2.18 21.38 5.51
N VAL A 434 -2.00 20.10 5.16
CA VAL A 434 -1.36 19.10 6.04
C VAL A 434 0.15 19.32 6.12
N VAL A 435 0.79 19.58 4.97
CA VAL A 435 2.19 19.97 4.84
C VAL A 435 2.31 21.30 4.12
N ARG A 436 3.33 22.08 4.44
CA ARG A 436 3.63 23.37 3.84
C ARG A 436 5.04 23.39 3.26
N GLN A 437 5.25 24.15 2.19
CA GLN A 437 6.61 24.42 1.72
C GLN A 437 7.35 25.28 2.76
N GLN A 438 8.61 24.94 3.01
CA GLN A 438 9.53 25.76 3.80
C GLN A 438 9.99 26.93 2.92
N ALA A 439 10.04 28.12 3.51
CA ALA A 439 10.42 29.36 2.85
C ALA A 439 11.91 29.40 2.49
#